data_AF-A0A935MWF8-F1
#
_entry.id   AF-A0A935MWF8-F1
#
_cell.length_a   1.000
_cell.length_b   1.000
_cell.length_c   1.000
_cell.angle_alpha   90.00
_cell.angle_beta   90.00
_cell.angle_gamma   90.00
#
_symmetry.space_group_name_H-M   'P 1'
#
loop_
_entity.id
_entity.type
_entity.pdbx_description
1 polymer ?
#
loop_
_entity_poly.entity_id
_entity_poly.type
_entity_poly.pdbx_seq_one_letter_code
_entity_poly.pdbx_strand_id
1 'polypeptide(L)'
;MMQRVFLSILLIAFSANAFGQAPASGFDLTNYGVKIEPDKRLLVVLASLEMAQTTNPDGTFTKLINTPLSADGAKFRDQLILDNASMPADLRTRISAFVAQNKKRNPKATDAEIVAPFISMAYTLSPVPELGDPVVTSDLPGKLLDVLDYSPLVREFYKRSPISSKLDSYVKTYREQADGRLRTSTRDMVSELLEYLHTRPQLIFSEKVKVETKRPNSKTVLVQTEIREHDRHFFVVPENLAAKGDINFLNIRDDYYLIVPPDTDVSITEGRRAFLRFVIDPLILANSKEMTAVRDWAKPILEELRKTNSSISPDVFLAMSRSLVAAVDIRQAEFTKIRVATDQIRQKLPTLKTDAEKTALTTELTKQKAAFADEAAQQLFEEYQKGAVLSFYFAEQLKGVEDSGFDIASSLREMVAAFDPAKEANRISDTAEARKRALAAREERKSHPDTMAVVESPLTGKLIAIQKVIDARDLTRANADLKQLLKEYPSEPRIYYNIGRVAGLSAVGVQDPEVVAQKLLEAKVAYTNVLNTATGGTDRSLLSLTYVALARIYEFDNNSAYAIKLYDEAIKLDDISGGAFREAIAGKQRLLKPQ
;
A
#
# COMPACT_ATOMS: atom_id res chain seq x y z
N MET A 1 2.39 31.54 64.40
CA MET A 1 1.68 30.27 64.68
C MET A 1 1.00 29.82 63.40
N MET A 2 1.70 29.04 62.57
CA MET A 2 1.24 28.63 61.25
C MET A 2 1.90 27.31 60.86
N GLN A 3 1.13 26.50 60.12
CA GLN A 3 1.50 25.31 59.33
C GLN A 3 1.70 23.99 60.11
N ARG A 4 1.21 22.82 59.66
CA ARG A 4 0.50 22.41 58.43
C ARG A 4 -0.19 21.06 58.68
N VAL A 5 -1.34 20.87 58.04
CA VAL A 5 -2.20 19.66 58.05
C VAL A 5 -1.74 18.68 56.97
N PHE A 6 -1.64 17.39 57.32
CA PHE A 6 -1.51 16.27 56.37
C PHE A 6 -2.91 15.73 56.05
N LEU A 7 -3.25 15.66 54.76
CA LEU A 7 -4.39 14.88 54.28
C LEU A 7 -3.96 14.10 53.04
N SER A 8 -4.10 12.78 53.12
CA SER A 8 -3.81 11.80 52.09
C SER A 8 -4.85 11.85 50.97
N ILE A 9 -4.40 11.95 49.71
CA ILE A 9 -5.25 11.74 48.52
C ILE A 9 -4.70 10.55 47.74
N LEU A 10 -5.53 9.51 47.71
CA LEU A 10 -5.45 8.35 46.82
C LEU A 10 -5.94 8.80 45.44
N LEU A 11 -5.07 8.79 44.42
CA LEU A 11 -5.46 9.11 43.04
C LEU A 11 -5.48 7.82 42.21
N ILE A 12 -6.68 7.46 41.78
CA ILE A 12 -6.99 6.37 40.86
C ILE A 12 -6.43 6.77 39.49
N ALA A 13 -5.44 6.03 39.00
CA ALA A 13 -4.97 6.13 37.63
C ALA A 13 -5.96 5.40 36.72
N PHE A 14 -6.86 6.15 36.08
CA PHE A 14 -7.58 5.70 34.88
C PHE A 14 -6.62 5.80 33.69
N SER A 15 -6.26 4.65 33.13
CA SER A 15 -5.62 4.50 31.83
C SER A 15 -6.56 5.04 30.73
N ALA A 16 -6.25 6.24 30.24
CA ALA A 16 -6.80 6.72 28.98
C ALA A 16 -6.16 5.91 27.85
N ASN A 17 -6.96 5.05 27.21
CA ASN A 17 -6.59 4.38 25.97
C ASN A 17 -6.17 5.43 24.95
N ALA A 18 -4.90 5.36 24.54
CA ALA A 18 -4.32 6.25 23.57
C ALA A 18 -4.98 6.01 22.21
N PHE A 19 -5.67 7.05 21.77
CA PHE A 19 -6.13 7.36 20.42
C PHE A 19 -5.14 6.92 19.34
N GLY A 20 -5.64 6.56 18.15
CA GLY A 20 -4.85 6.37 16.95
C GLY A 20 -4.01 7.62 16.67
N GLN A 21 -2.78 7.60 17.16
CA GLN A 21 -1.78 8.62 16.92
C GLN A 21 -1.23 8.39 15.51
N ALA A 22 -1.02 9.47 14.77
CA ALA A 22 -0.07 9.41 13.67
C ALA A 22 1.23 8.77 14.16
N PRO A 23 1.91 7.95 13.33
CA PRO A 23 3.16 7.33 13.74
C PRO A 23 4.11 8.42 14.23
N ALA A 24 4.63 8.26 15.45
CA ALA A 24 5.44 9.25 16.16
C ALA A 24 6.50 9.87 15.24
N SER A 25 6.86 11.15 15.47
CA SER A 25 8.05 11.75 14.86
C SER A 25 9.25 10.83 15.16
N GLY A 26 9.74 10.10 14.16
CA GLY A 26 10.71 9.01 14.34
C GLY A 26 10.30 7.61 13.86
N PHE A 27 9.15 7.43 13.19
CA PHE A 27 8.83 6.16 12.52
C PHE A 27 9.70 5.97 11.27
N ASP A 28 10.89 5.40 11.50
CA ASP A 28 11.82 5.00 10.47
C ASP A 28 11.51 3.56 10.01
N LEU A 29 11.24 3.40 8.73
CA LEU A 29 10.93 2.11 8.09
C LEU A 29 12.08 1.10 8.24
N THR A 30 13.32 1.58 8.33
CA THR A 30 14.49 0.70 8.47
C THR A 30 14.51 -0.05 9.79
N ASN A 31 13.91 0.51 10.86
CA ASN A 31 13.74 -0.18 12.15
C ASN A 31 12.80 -1.39 12.06
N TYR A 32 12.06 -1.53 10.95
CA TYR A 32 11.15 -2.63 10.67
C TYR A 32 11.62 -3.47 9.47
N GLY A 33 12.90 -3.32 9.06
CA GLY A 33 13.48 -4.04 7.94
C GLY A 33 12.98 -3.59 6.57
N VAL A 34 12.23 -2.47 6.50
CA VAL A 34 11.65 -1.98 5.25
C VAL A 34 12.58 -0.97 4.58
N LYS A 35 12.87 -1.19 3.31
CA LYS A 35 13.69 -0.32 2.46
C LYS A 35 12.92 0.07 1.21
N ILE A 36 13.07 1.31 0.77
CA ILE A 36 12.46 1.79 -0.48
C ILE A 36 13.57 2.25 -1.39
N GLU A 37 13.93 1.41 -2.35
CA GLU A 37 15.05 1.67 -3.24
C GLU A 37 14.92 1.01 -4.62
N PRO A 38 15.31 1.71 -5.70
CA PRO A 38 15.39 1.11 -7.03
C PRO A 38 16.48 0.05 -7.08
N ASP A 39 16.25 -1.03 -7.84
CA ASP A 39 17.26 -2.05 -8.09
C ASP A 39 17.92 -1.86 -9.48
N LYS A 40 19.24 -1.70 -9.47
CA LYS A 40 20.03 -1.49 -10.70
C LYS A 40 19.97 -2.68 -11.66
N ARG A 41 19.91 -3.92 -11.15
CA ARG A 41 19.84 -5.13 -11.97
C ARG A 41 18.50 -5.15 -12.70
N LEU A 42 17.41 -4.91 -11.96
CA LEU A 42 16.06 -4.86 -12.50
C LEU A 42 15.94 -3.81 -13.61
N LEU A 43 16.43 -2.59 -13.35
CA LEU A 43 16.38 -1.51 -14.33
C LEU A 43 17.10 -1.89 -15.63
N VAL A 44 18.30 -2.46 -15.55
CA VAL A 44 19.06 -2.89 -16.74
C VAL A 44 18.35 -4.00 -17.50
N VAL A 45 17.78 -4.99 -16.80
CA VAL A 45 17.02 -6.08 -17.43
C VAL A 45 15.80 -5.53 -18.16
N LEU A 46 14.95 -4.74 -17.49
CA LEU A 46 13.75 -4.19 -18.12
C LEU A 46 14.08 -3.21 -19.24
N ALA A 47 15.11 -2.37 -19.06
CA ALA A 47 15.56 -1.48 -20.12
C ALA A 47 16.04 -2.21 -21.38
N SER A 48 16.68 -3.38 -21.21
CA SER A 48 17.07 -4.21 -22.36
C SER A 48 15.85 -4.74 -23.13
N LEU A 49 14.79 -5.15 -22.42
CA LEU A 49 13.55 -5.62 -23.04
C LEU A 49 12.83 -4.50 -23.80
N GLU A 50 12.91 -3.27 -23.29
CA GLU A 50 12.36 -2.08 -23.94
C GLU A 50 13.04 -1.76 -25.29
N MET A 51 14.21 -2.34 -25.59
CA MET A 51 14.89 -2.19 -26.89
C MET A 51 14.39 -3.17 -27.96
N ALA A 52 13.59 -4.18 -27.58
CA ALA A 52 13.09 -5.20 -28.47
C ALA A 52 12.05 -4.64 -29.45
N GLN A 53 12.30 -4.80 -30.74
CA GLN A 53 11.45 -4.27 -31.82
C GLN A 53 11.33 -5.25 -32.99
N THR A 54 10.25 -5.12 -33.75
CA THR A 54 10.07 -5.78 -35.05
C THR A 54 9.96 -4.73 -36.15
N THR A 55 10.36 -5.11 -37.35
CA THR A 55 10.20 -4.26 -38.55
C THR A 55 8.88 -4.60 -39.22
N ASN A 56 8.07 -3.60 -39.47
CA ASN A 56 6.85 -3.69 -40.26
C ASN A 56 7.19 -3.78 -41.76
N PRO A 57 6.28 -4.25 -42.61
CA PRO A 57 6.49 -4.32 -44.06
C PRO A 57 6.83 -2.96 -44.72
N ASP A 58 6.42 -1.85 -44.10
CA ASP A 58 6.70 -0.48 -44.55
C ASP A 58 8.07 0.05 -44.08
N GLY A 59 8.87 -0.78 -43.40
CA GLY A 59 10.18 -0.43 -42.87
C GLY A 59 10.14 0.33 -41.53
N THR A 60 8.96 0.58 -40.96
CA THR A 60 8.83 1.18 -39.63
C THR A 60 9.10 0.16 -38.53
N PHE A 61 9.60 0.61 -37.38
CA PHE A 61 9.83 -0.27 -36.23
C PHE A 61 8.65 -0.19 -35.26
N THR A 62 8.17 -1.35 -34.80
CA THR A 62 7.19 -1.47 -33.73
C THR A 62 7.78 -2.23 -32.56
N LYS A 63 7.40 -1.83 -31.35
CA LYS A 63 7.90 -2.42 -30.13
C LYS A 63 7.30 -3.82 -29.90
N LEU A 64 8.12 -4.75 -29.41
CA LEU A 64 7.67 -6.11 -29.12
C LEU A 64 6.94 -6.23 -27.77
N ILE A 65 7.25 -5.37 -26.80
CA ILE A 65 6.63 -5.36 -25.47
C ILE A 65 5.99 -3.99 -25.25
N ASN A 66 4.67 -3.96 -25.07
CA ASN A 66 3.87 -2.76 -24.85
C ASN A 66 3.15 -2.83 -23.50
N THR A 67 3.94 -3.05 -22.44
CA THR A 67 3.45 -3.04 -21.06
C THR A 67 2.71 -1.72 -20.78
N PRO A 68 1.49 -1.75 -20.22
CA PRO A 68 0.76 -0.53 -19.87
C PRO A 68 1.47 0.16 -18.72
N LEU A 69 2.03 1.36 -18.92
CA LEU A 69 2.78 2.09 -17.89
C LEU A 69 1.97 3.23 -17.27
N SER A 70 2.44 3.75 -16.14
CA SER A 70 1.99 5.03 -15.62
C SER A 70 2.42 6.19 -16.54
N ALA A 71 1.91 7.40 -16.30
CA ALA A 71 2.29 8.56 -17.10
C ALA A 71 3.79 8.86 -17.03
N ASP A 72 4.38 8.72 -15.84
CA ASP A 72 5.82 8.89 -15.65
C ASP A 72 6.62 7.70 -16.19
N GLY A 73 6.07 6.49 -16.11
CA GLY A 73 6.64 5.32 -16.78
C GLY A 73 6.73 5.48 -18.29
N ALA A 74 5.68 6.01 -18.93
CA ALA A 74 5.67 6.29 -20.36
C ALA A 74 6.74 7.34 -20.75
N LYS A 75 6.84 8.45 -20.01
CA LYS A 75 7.90 9.45 -20.23
C LYS A 75 9.30 8.85 -20.05
N PHE A 76 9.48 8.02 -19.02
CA PHE A 76 10.75 7.35 -18.77
C PHE A 76 11.11 6.39 -19.91
N ARG A 77 10.15 5.62 -20.43
CA ARG A 77 10.34 4.75 -21.59
C ARG A 77 10.81 5.54 -22.82
N ASP A 78 10.19 6.68 -23.12
CA ASP A 78 10.60 7.51 -24.26
C ASP A 78 12.03 8.04 -24.09
N GLN A 79 12.36 8.55 -22.90
CA GLN A 79 13.71 8.99 -22.55
C GLN A 79 14.73 7.85 -22.67
N LEU A 80 14.39 6.66 -22.17
CA LEU A 80 15.26 5.48 -22.22
C LEU A 80 15.56 5.06 -23.67
N ILE A 81 14.56 5.07 -24.55
CA ILE A 81 14.74 4.74 -25.98
C ILE A 81 15.67 5.77 -26.63
N LEU A 82 15.47 7.06 -26.37
CA LEU A 82 16.32 8.13 -26.90
C LEU A 82 17.77 7.99 -26.41
N ASP A 83 17.96 7.78 -25.11
CA ASP A 83 19.30 7.63 -24.51
C ASP A 83 20.04 6.40 -25.05
N ASN A 84 19.33 5.37 -25.50
CA ASN A 84 19.90 4.14 -26.06
C ASN A 84 19.81 4.04 -27.59
N ALA A 85 19.58 5.17 -28.28
CA ALA A 85 19.49 5.20 -29.75
C ALA A 85 20.79 4.69 -30.43
N SER A 86 21.95 4.93 -29.83
CA SER A 86 23.27 4.52 -30.34
C SER A 86 23.65 3.06 -30.02
N MET A 87 22.75 2.28 -29.41
CA MET A 87 22.97 0.86 -29.15
C MET A 87 23.27 0.08 -30.46
N PRO A 88 24.25 -0.85 -30.46
CA PRO A 88 24.59 -1.63 -31.64
C PRO A 88 23.40 -2.41 -32.24
N ALA A 89 23.24 -2.33 -33.57
CA ALA A 89 22.12 -2.95 -34.29
C ALA A 89 22.12 -4.49 -34.18
N ASP A 90 23.30 -5.12 -34.13
CA ASP A 90 23.43 -6.57 -33.95
C ASP A 90 22.85 -7.03 -32.60
N LEU A 91 23.10 -6.25 -31.54
CA LEU A 91 22.61 -6.54 -30.20
C LEU A 91 21.10 -6.34 -30.12
N ARG A 92 20.58 -5.26 -30.73
CA ARG A 92 19.14 -5.00 -30.81
C ARG A 92 18.40 -6.14 -31.53
N THR A 93 18.99 -6.67 -32.59
CA THR A 93 18.45 -7.79 -33.35
C THR A 93 18.38 -9.06 -32.49
N ARG A 94 19.45 -9.41 -31.77
CA ARG A 94 19.49 -10.58 -30.88
C ARG A 94 18.51 -10.49 -29.71
N ILE A 95 18.42 -9.33 -29.08
CA ILE A 95 17.41 -9.05 -28.03
C ILE A 95 15.99 -9.24 -28.59
N SER A 96 15.72 -8.65 -29.76
CA SER A 96 14.40 -8.73 -30.39
C SER A 96 14.03 -10.17 -30.76
N ALA A 97 14.98 -10.95 -31.27
CA ALA A 97 14.77 -12.36 -31.61
C ALA A 97 14.41 -13.19 -30.36
N PHE A 98 15.11 -13.00 -29.25
CA PHE A 98 14.82 -13.70 -28.00
C PHE A 98 13.42 -13.36 -27.49
N VAL A 99 13.08 -12.06 -27.42
CA VAL A 99 11.76 -11.60 -26.94
C VAL A 99 10.64 -12.12 -27.85
N ALA A 100 10.80 -12.06 -29.17
CA ALA A 100 9.82 -12.60 -30.11
C ALA A 100 9.62 -14.11 -29.94
N GLN A 101 10.70 -14.86 -29.72
CA GLN A 101 10.62 -16.30 -29.44
C GLN A 101 9.89 -16.59 -28.13
N ASN A 102 10.18 -15.82 -27.07
CA ASN A 102 9.50 -15.98 -25.79
C ASN A 102 7.99 -15.70 -25.89
N LYS A 103 7.59 -14.64 -26.61
CA LYS A 103 6.17 -14.35 -26.89
C LYS A 103 5.50 -15.46 -27.69
N LYS A 104 6.22 -16.04 -28.66
CA LYS A 104 5.70 -17.18 -29.46
C LYS A 104 5.46 -18.43 -28.60
N ARG A 105 6.29 -18.69 -27.58
CA ARG A 105 6.10 -19.80 -26.62
C ARG A 105 4.93 -19.55 -25.67
N ASN A 106 4.57 -18.29 -25.45
CA ASN A 106 3.55 -17.86 -24.50
C ASN A 106 2.43 -17.04 -25.18
N PRO A 107 1.70 -17.60 -26.17
CA PRO A 107 0.80 -16.82 -27.04
C PRO A 107 -0.43 -16.24 -26.34
N LYS A 108 -0.76 -16.72 -25.13
CA LYS A 108 -1.90 -16.25 -24.34
C LYS A 108 -1.50 -15.25 -23.25
N ALA A 109 -0.19 -15.06 -23.02
CA ALA A 109 0.29 -14.17 -21.99
C ALA A 109 0.19 -12.72 -22.46
N THR A 110 -0.31 -11.87 -21.59
CA THR A 110 -0.23 -10.41 -21.74
C THR A 110 1.24 -9.96 -21.69
N ASP A 111 1.53 -8.75 -22.18
CA ASP A 111 2.90 -8.22 -22.16
C ASP A 111 3.45 -8.09 -20.72
N ALA A 112 2.59 -7.81 -19.73
CA ALA A 112 2.98 -7.81 -18.33
C ALA A 112 3.36 -9.23 -17.83
N GLU A 113 2.59 -10.25 -18.18
CA GLU A 113 2.90 -11.66 -17.86
C GLU A 113 4.16 -12.15 -18.59
N ILE A 114 4.45 -11.65 -19.79
CA ILE A 114 5.69 -11.93 -20.52
C ILE A 114 6.90 -11.34 -19.80
N VAL A 115 6.76 -10.16 -19.18
CA VAL A 115 7.86 -9.47 -18.48
C VAL A 115 8.14 -10.07 -17.10
N ALA A 116 7.13 -10.59 -16.38
CA ALA A 116 7.28 -11.07 -15.00
C ALA A 116 8.41 -12.10 -14.77
N PRO A 117 8.66 -13.10 -15.64
CA PRO A 117 9.81 -13.99 -15.49
C PRO A 117 11.16 -13.29 -15.57
N PHE A 118 11.28 -12.23 -16.39
CA PHE A 118 12.52 -11.45 -16.48
C PHE A 118 12.76 -10.59 -15.23
N ILE A 119 11.69 -10.09 -14.60
CA ILE A 119 11.79 -9.44 -13.28
C ILE A 119 12.38 -10.43 -12.27
N SER A 120 11.86 -11.66 -12.23
CA SER A 120 12.39 -12.72 -11.36
C SER A 120 13.87 -13.03 -11.68
N MET A 121 14.22 -13.09 -12.97
CA MET A 121 15.59 -13.32 -13.43
C MET A 121 16.55 -12.23 -12.96
N ALA A 122 16.15 -10.96 -12.99
CA ALA A 122 16.99 -9.84 -12.59
C ALA A 122 17.59 -10.02 -11.18
N TYR A 123 16.79 -10.52 -10.24
CA TYR A 123 17.24 -10.73 -8.86
C TYR A 123 18.08 -11.99 -8.66
N THR A 124 18.17 -12.87 -9.66
CA THR A 124 19.10 -14.01 -9.64
C THR A 124 20.49 -13.65 -10.16
N LEU A 125 20.61 -12.53 -10.88
CA LEU A 125 21.89 -12.04 -11.37
C LEU A 125 22.71 -11.41 -10.23
N SER A 126 24.04 -11.49 -10.37
CA SER A 126 24.94 -10.70 -9.52
C SER A 126 24.69 -9.20 -9.72
N PRO A 127 25.11 -8.34 -8.77
CA PRO A 127 25.04 -6.90 -8.94
C PRO A 127 25.74 -6.40 -10.22
N VAL A 128 25.36 -5.18 -10.63
CA VAL A 128 26.06 -4.38 -11.65
C VAL A 128 27.45 -4.00 -11.11
N PRO A 129 28.54 -4.03 -11.92
CA PRO A 129 28.57 -4.17 -13.39
C PRO A 129 28.64 -5.60 -13.93
N GLU A 130 28.82 -6.62 -13.08
CA GLU A 130 29.11 -7.98 -13.54
C GLU A 130 27.89 -8.66 -14.16
N LEU A 131 26.72 -8.55 -13.51
CA LEU A 131 25.46 -9.19 -13.93
C LEU A 131 25.66 -10.68 -14.29
N GLY A 132 26.48 -11.37 -13.49
CA GLY A 132 26.83 -12.77 -13.63
C GLY A 132 25.64 -13.68 -13.34
N ASP A 133 25.69 -14.88 -13.93
CA ASP A 133 24.63 -15.88 -13.77
C ASP A 133 24.56 -16.41 -12.33
N PRO A 134 23.37 -16.78 -11.84
CA PRO A 134 23.25 -17.46 -10.56
C PRO A 134 24.00 -18.79 -10.60
N VAL A 135 24.47 -19.25 -9.44
CA VAL A 135 24.85 -20.65 -9.28
C VAL A 135 23.59 -21.48 -9.50
N VAL A 136 23.55 -22.26 -10.57
CA VAL A 136 22.38 -23.10 -10.93
C VAL A 136 22.21 -24.16 -9.84
N THR A 137 21.16 -24.03 -9.04
CA THR A 137 20.70 -25.06 -8.10
C THR A 137 19.43 -25.73 -8.64
N SER A 138 19.09 -26.90 -8.12
CA SER A 138 17.85 -27.62 -8.45
C SER A 138 16.57 -26.86 -8.09
N ASP A 139 16.70 -25.73 -7.39
CA ASP A 139 15.59 -25.07 -6.67
C ASP A 139 15.11 -23.80 -7.39
N LEU A 140 15.65 -23.49 -8.58
CA LEU A 140 15.18 -22.35 -9.37
C LEU A 140 13.78 -22.63 -9.95
N PRO A 141 12.82 -21.69 -9.84
CA PRO A 141 11.48 -21.87 -10.38
C PRO A 141 11.47 -22.15 -11.90
N GLY A 142 10.60 -23.05 -12.37
CA GLY A 142 10.57 -23.44 -13.79
C GLY A 142 10.44 -22.26 -14.77
N LYS A 143 9.57 -21.28 -14.48
CA LYS A 143 9.40 -20.07 -15.32
C LYS A 143 10.65 -19.19 -15.41
N LEU A 144 11.50 -19.23 -14.37
CA LEU A 144 12.77 -18.50 -14.39
C LEU A 144 13.77 -19.19 -15.34
N LEU A 145 13.80 -20.52 -15.36
CA LEU A 145 14.67 -21.28 -16.26
C LEU A 145 14.38 -20.97 -17.74
N ASP A 146 13.11 -20.71 -18.08
CA ASP A 146 12.69 -20.37 -19.45
C ASP A 146 13.33 -19.09 -20.01
N VAL A 147 13.75 -18.17 -19.14
CA VAL A 147 14.31 -16.87 -19.53
C VAL A 147 15.78 -16.68 -19.13
N LEU A 148 16.38 -17.62 -18.38
CA LEU A 148 17.73 -17.47 -17.86
C LEU A 148 18.80 -17.30 -18.97
N ASP A 149 18.58 -17.93 -20.13
CA ASP A 149 19.43 -17.78 -21.32
C ASP A 149 19.46 -16.35 -21.90
N TYR A 150 18.62 -15.44 -21.39
CA TYR A 150 18.64 -14.02 -21.73
C TYR A 150 19.76 -13.25 -21.00
N SER A 151 20.29 -13.78 -19.89
CA SER A 151 21.29 -13.08 -19.06
C SER A 151 22.54 -12.62 -19.83
N PRO A 152 23.09 -13.34 -20.83
CA PRO A 152 24.26 -12.85 -21.57
C PRO A 152 23.93 -11.60 -22.40
N LEU A 153 22.70 -11.48 -22.91
CA LEU A 153 22.24 -10.30 -23.65
C LEU A 153 22.09 -9.09 -22.73
N VAL A 154 21.66 -9.29 -21.48
CA VAL A 154 21.61 -8.23 -20.47
C VAL A 154 23.01 -7.71 -20.15
N ARG A 155 23.98 -8.61 -19.92
CA ARG A 155 25.40 -8.25 -19.70
C ARG A 155 25.96 -7.45 -20.88
N GLU A 156 25.69 -7.91 -22.09
CA GLU A 156 26.17 -7.27 -23.30
C GLU A 156 25.50 -5.91 -23.52
N PHE A 157 24.20 -5.79 -23.22
CA PHE A 157 23.48 -4.52 -23.23
C PHE A 157 24.10 -3.52 -22.27
N TYR A 158 24.35 -3.91 -21.01
CA TYR A 158 25.00 -3.03 -20.04
C TYR A 158 26.37 -2.52 -20.52
N LYS A 159 27.17 -3.39 -21.14
CA LYS A 159 28.54 -3.07 -21.60
C LYS A 159 28.58 -2.27 -22.90
N ARG A 160 27.65 -2.52 -23.83
CA ARG A 160 27.68 -2.00 -25.21
C ARG A 160 26.64 -0.90 -25.48
N SER A 161 25.81 -0.53 -24.51
CA SER A 161 24.86 0.59 -24.65
C SER A 161 25.22 1.76 -23.71
N PRO A 162 24.66 2.96 -23.96
CA PRO A 162 24.85 4.12 -23.08
C PRO A 162 24.30 3.94 -21.66
N ILE A 163 23.50 2.90 -21.38
CA ILE A 163 22.81 2.72 -20.09
C ILE A 163 23.75 2.74 -18.89
N SER A 164 24.97 2.17 -19.02
CA SER A 164 25.93 2.11 -17.91
C SER A 164 26.29 3.50 -17.37
N SER A 165 26.40 4.50 -18.26
CA SER A 165 26.68 5.89 -17.90
C SER A 165 25.47 6.66 -17.35
N LYS A 166 24.25 6.18 -17.64
CA LYS A 166 22.98 6.84 -17.26
C LYS A 166 22.32 6.23 -16.03
N LEU A 167 22.71 5.00 -15.67
CA LEU A 167 22.04 4.20 -14.65
C LEU A 167 21.88 4.92 -13.31
N ASP A 168 22.91 5.59 -12.82
CA ASP A 168 22.84 6.34 -11.55
C ASP A 168 21.86 7.51 -11.62
N SER A 169 21.75 8.18 -12.78
CA SER A 169 20.76 9.23 -13.00
C SER A 169 19.35 8.67 -12.97
N TYR A 170 19.10 7.51 -13.60
CA TYR A 170 17.78 6.88 -13.57
C TYR A 170 17.38 6.43 -12.16
N VAL A 171 18.31 5.82 -11.41
CA VAL A 171 18.10 5.45 -10.01
C VAL A 171 17.75 6.69 -9.17
N LYS A 172 18.43 7.81 -9.40
CA LYS A 172 18.11 9.07 -8.71
C LYS A 172 16.68 9.53 -9.02
N THR A 173 16.28 9.52 -10.29
CA THR A 173 14.91 9.89 -10.70
C THR A 173 13.86 8.98 -10.06
N TYR A 174 14.09 7.67 -10.02
CA TYR A 174 13.15 6.72 -9.42
C TYR A 174 12.98 6.97 -7.91
N ARG A 175 14.07 7.31 -7.20
CA ARG A 175 14.02 7.68 -5.78
C ARG A 175 13.19 8.96 -5.57
N GLU A 176 13.46 10.01 -6.34
CA GLU A 176 12.73 11.28 -6.26
C GLU A 176 11.23 11.11 -6.53
N GLN A 177 10.86 10.23 -7.47
CA GLN A 177 9.46 9.91 -7.76
C GLN A 177 8.80 9.10 -6.62
N ALA A 178 9.51 8.13 -6.05
CA ALA A 178 9.03 7.33 -4.93
C ALA A 178 8.73 8.18 -3.68
N ASP A 179 9.46 9.28 -3.49
CA ASP A 179 9.23 10.23 -2.39
C ASP A 179 7.89 10.98 -2.50
N GLY A 180 7.19 10.92 -3.64
CA GLY A 180 5.88 11.54 -3.84
C GLY A 180 4.72 10.79 -3.16
N ARG A 181 4.51 9.50 -3.52
CA ARG A 181 3.36 8.70 -3.03
C ARG A 181 3.80 7.40 -2.36
N LEU A 182 4.76 6.69 -2.97
CA LEU A 182 5.14 5.35 -2.55
C LEU A 182 5.72 5.31 -1.14
N ARG A 183 6.59 6.27 -0.78
CA ARG A 183 7.20 6.32 0.56
C ARG A 183 6.17 6.51 1.66
N THR A 184 5.27 7.48 1.51
CA THR A 184 4.24 7.77 2.51
C THR A 184 3.24 6.62 2.61
N SER A 185 2.73 6.10 1.48
CA SER A 185 1.80 4.96 1.50
C SER A 185 2.44 3.68 2.08
N THR A 186 3.73 3.46 1.87
CA THR A 186 4.46 2.35 2.50
C THR A 186 4.53 2.54 4.02
N ARG A 187 4.81 3.76 4.49
CA ARG A 187 4.81 4.07 5.92
C ARG A 187 3.45 3.85 6.56
N ASP A 188 2.40 4.34 5.93
CA ASP A 188 1.02 4.17 6.41
C ASP A 188 0.66 2.69 6.47
N MET A 189 0.91 1.94 5.39
CA MET A 189 0.68 0.50 5.31
C MET A 189 1.39 -0.27 6.43
N VAL A 190 2.70 -0.03 6.61
CA VAL A 190 3.51 -0.72 7.62
C VAL A 190 3.02 -0.37 9.02
N SER A 191 2.75 0.91 9.29
CA SER A 191 2.25 1.37 10.59
C SER A 191 0.91 0.72 10.92
N GLU A 192 -0.06 0.76 10.00
CA GLU A 192 -1.40 0.18 10.21
C GLU A 192 -1.35 -1.32 10.45
N LEU A 193 -0.57 -2.06 9.66
CA LEU A 193 -0.49 -3.51 9.77
C LEU A 193 0.22 -3.92 11.06
N LEU A 194 1.29 -3.25 11.45
CA LEU A 194 1.97 -3.55 12.71
C LEU A 194 1.16 -3.11 13.94
N GLU A 195 0.42 -2.00 13.84
CA GLU A 195 -0.52 -1.58 14.89
C GLU A 195 -1.62 -2.64 15.07
N TYR A 196 -2.20 -3.14 13.98
CA TYR A 196 -3.22 -4.19 14.04
C TYR A 196 -2.67 -5.51 14.60
N LEU A 197 -1.46 -5.90 14.19
CA LEU A 197 -0.87 -7.17 14.61
C LEU A 197 -0.28 -7.12 16.04
N HIS A 198 -0.07 -5.91 16.57
CA HIS A 198 0.68 -5.63 17.80
C HIS A 198 2.04 -6.34 17.86
N THR A 199 2.68 -6.53 16.69
CA THR A 199 3.90 -7.33 16.54
C THR A 199 5.01 -6.56 15.86
N ARG A 200 6.21 -7.13 15.85
CA ARG A 200 7.36 -6.62 15.08
C ARG A 200 7.86 -7.68 14.12
N PRO A 201 8.27 -7.30 12.90
CA PRO A 201 8.90 -8.24 11.98
C PRO A 201 10.18 -8.82 12.59
N GLN A 202 10.43 -10.11 12.39
CA GLN A 202 11.73 -10.72 12.71
C GLN A 202 12.75 -10.31 11.66
N LEU A 203 13.78 -9.56 12.03
CA LEU A 203 14.76 -9.03 11.08
C LEU A 203 16.00 -9.91 10.91
N ILE A 204 16.17 -10.92 11.77
CA ILE A 204 17.29 -11.85 11.73
C ILE A 204 16.74 -13.26 11.69
N PHE A 205 17.22 -14.06 10.74
CA PHE A 205 17.00 -15.50 10.66
C PHE A 205 18.28 -16.23 11.05
N SER A 206 18.17 -17.25 11.92
CA SER A 206 19.31 -18.07 12.35
C SER A 206 19.17 -19.49 11.83
N GLU A 207 20.11 -19.94 11.01
CA GLU A 207 20.20 -21.29 10.48
C GLU A 207 21.30 -22.09 11.18
N LYS A 208 21.04 -23.37 11.48
CA LYS A 208 22.07 -24.31 11.95
C LYS A 208 22.63 -25.11 10.77
N VAL A 209 23.87 -24.82 10.38
CA VAL A 209 24.55 -25.49 9.26
C VAL A 209 25.56 -26.49 9.79
N LYS A 210 25.55 -27.71 9.25
CA LYS A 210 26.60 -28.70 9.53
C LYS A 210 27.80 -28.43 8.63
N VAL A 211 28.94 -28.14 9.23
CA VAL A 211 30.20 -27.92 8.54
C VAL A 211 31.11 -29.12 8.79
N GLU A 212 31.58 -29.72 7.69
CA GLU A 212 32.53 -30.81 7.73
C GLU A 212 33.96 -30.26 7.59
N THR A 213 34.77 -30.42 8.63
CA THR A 213 36.18 -30.05 8.59
C THR A 213 37.05 -31.30 8.54
N LYS A 214 37.82 -31.46 7.45
CA LYS A 214 38.88 -32.47 7.38
C LYS A 214 40.14 -31.91 7.99
N ARG A 215 40.66 -32.58 9.03
CA ARG A 215 42.00 -32.25 9.56
C ARG A 215 43.07 -32.62 8.52
N PRO A 216 44.11 -31.80 8.32
CA PRO A 216 45.26 -32.18 7.50
C PRO A 216 45.84 -33.51 8.02
N ASN A 217 46.01 -34.49 7.12
CA ASN A 217 46.55 -35.82 7.40
C ASN A 217 45.72 -36.77 8.30
N SER A 218 44.41 -36.56 8.46
CA SER A 218 43.51 -37.52 9.13
C SER A 218 42.36 -37.96 8.24
N LYS A 219 41.99 -39.25 8.29
CA LYS A 219 40.77 -39.80 7.66
C LYS A 219 39.48 -39.42 8.39
N THR A 220 39.58 -38.75 9.55
CA THR A 220 38.43 -38.40 10.38
C THR A 220 37.85 -37.05 9.93
N VAL A 221 36.58 -37.06 9.53
CA VAL A 221 35.79 -35.85 9.24
C VAL A 221 35.15 -35.39 10.55
N LEU A 222 35.44 -34.17 10.98
CA LEU A 222 34.74 -33.55 12.11
C LEU A 222 33.49 -32.86 11.56
N VAL A 223 32.33 -33.21 12.10
CA VAL A 223 31.06 -32.52 11.80
C VAL A 223 30.80 -31.55 12.95
N GLN A 224 30.90 -30.25 12.68
CA GLN A 224 30.57 -29.19 13.61
C GLN A 224 29.26 -28.53 13.19
N THR A 225 28.38 -28.23 14.14
CA THR A 225 27.19 -27.40 13.87
C THR A 225 27.57 -25.94 14.10
N GLU A 226 27.49 -25.12 13.05
CA GLU A 226 27.63 -23.67 13.13
C GLU A 226 26.25 -23.01 13.04
N ILE A 227 26.08 -21.88 13.73
CA ILE A 227 24.89 -21.03 13.58
C ILE A 227 25.27 -19.92 12.62
N ARG A 228 24.50 -19.74 11.54
CA ARG A 228 24.61 -18.63 10.61
C ARG A 228 23.42 -17.71 10.79
N GLU A 229 23.69 -16.42 10.88
CA GLU A 229 22.65 -15.40 10.97
C GLU A 229 22.56 -14.67 9.62
N HIS A 230 21.32 -14.42 9.20
CA HIS A 230 20.97 -13.75 7.96
C HIS A 230 20.01 -12.61 8.25
N ASP A 231 20.29 -11.43 7.70
CA ASP A 231 19.36 -10.30 7.76
C ASP A 231 18.17 -10.55 6.83
N ARG A 232 16.98 -10.14 7.26
CA ARG A 232 15.74 -10.19 6.48
C ARG A 232 15.26 -8.78 6.16
N HIS A 233 14.93 -8.54 4.91
CA HIS A 233 14.44 -7.23 4.46
C HIS A 233 13.16 -7.32 3.66
N PHE A 234 12.40 -6.23 3.70
CA PHE A 234 11.28 -5.96 2.82
C PHE A 234 11.60 -4.74 1.95
N PHE A 235 11.95 -4.99 0.70
CA PHE A 235 12.24 -3.97 -0.29
C PHE A 235 10.97 -3.58 -1.05
N VAL A 236 10.61 -2.31 -1.01
CA VAL A 236 9.67 -1.70 -1.94
C VAL A 236 10.49 -1.09 -3.07
N VAL A 237 10.39 -1.66 -4.26
CA VAL A 237 11.25 -1.32 -5.40
C VAL A 237 10.43 -0.47 -6.38
N PRO A 238 10.63 0.86 -6.42
CA PRO A 238 10.05 1.69 -7.46
C PRO A 238 10.59 1.28 -8.83
N GLU A 239 9.71 1.01 -9.79
CA GLU A 239 10.08 0.60 -11.14
C GLU A 239 9.13 1.22 -12.18
N ASN A 240 9.62 2.19 -12.97
CA ASN A 240 8.82 2.90 -13.96
C ASN A 240 8.41 2.04 -15.16
N LEU A 241 9.13 0.95 -15.43
CA LEU A 241 8.80 0.01 -16.49
C LEU A 241 7.90 -1.15 -16.00
N ALA A 242 7.48 -1.14 -14.73
CA ALA A 242 6.47 -2.05 -14.22
C ALA A 242 5.09 -1.69 -14.76
N ALA A 243 4.26 -2.70 -15.00
CA ALA A 243 2.90 -2.49 -15.47
C ALA A 243 2.07 -1.70 -14.44
N LYS A 244 1.32 -0.70 -14.91
CA LYS A 244 0.43 0.11 -14.10
C LYS A 244 -0.69 -0.77 -13.53
N GLY A 245 -0.84 -0.73 -12.20
CA GLY A 245 -1.86 -1.49 -11.49
C GLY A 245 -1.45 -2.93 -11.19
N ASP A 246 -0.36 -3.43 -11.78
CA ASP A 246 0.19 -4.73 -11.45
C ASP A 246 1.19 -4.63 -10.30
N ILE A 247 1.25 -5.69 -9.51
CA ILE A 247 2.18 -5.85 -8.41
C ILE A 247 2.99 -7.11 -8.65
N ASN A 248 4.31 -6.95 -8.71
CA ASN A 248 5.22 -8.09 -8.76
C ASN A 248 5.82 -8.28 -7.36
N PHE A 249 5.54 -9.43 -6.76
CA PHE A 249 6.05 -9.77 -5.45
C PHE A 249 6.95 -11.01 -5.52
N LEU A 250 8.19 -10.86 -5.06
CA LEU A 250 9.19 -11.90 -5.05
C LEU A 250 9.67 -12.15 -3.62
N ASN A 251 9.89 -13.41 -3.28
CA ASN A 251 10.59 -13.81 -2.07
C ASN A 251 11.84 -14.58 -2.51
N ILE A 252 13.01 -14.08 -2.13
CA ILE A 252 14.31 -14.64 -2.48
C ILE A 252 15.08 -14.82 -1.18
N ARG A 253 15.11 -16.08 -0.71
CA ARG A 253 15.66 -16.44 0.61
C ARG A 253 14.97 -15.67 1.73
N ASP A 254 15.69 -14.71 2.30
CA ASP A 254 15.29 -13.90 3.45
C ASP A 254 14.80 -12.50 3.06
N ASP A 255 14.94 -12.14 1.79
CA ASP A 255 14.59 -10.83 1.24
C ASP A 255 13.31 -10.89 0.41
N TYR A 256 12.44 -9.92 0.66
CA TYR A 256 11.11 -9.81 0.09
C TYR A 256 11.04 -8.55 -0.76
N TYR A 257 10.69 -8.68 -2.03
CA TYR A 257 10.69 -7.57 -2.98
C TYR A 257 9.26 -7.31 -3.48
N LEU A 258 8.77 -6.11 -3.24
CA LEU A 258 7.54 -5.56 -3.78
C LEU A 258 7.89 -4.57 -4.90
N ILE A 259 7.79 -5.01 -6.15
CA ILE A 259 8.12 -4.20 -7.33
C ILE A 259 6.85 -3.55 -7.87
N VAL A 260 6.83 -2.22 -7.88
CA VAL A 260 5.66 -1.41 -8.23
C VAL A 260 6.05 -0.09 -8.92
N PRO A 261 5.16 0.50 -9.74
CA PRO A 261 5.34 1.87 -10.23
C PRO A 261 5.52 2.88 -9.08
N PRO A 262 6.36 3.93 -9.22
CA PRO A 262 6.63 4.90 -8.15
C PRO A 262 5.41 5.70 -7.66
N ASP A 263 4.35 5.79 -8.48
CA ASP A 263 3.08 6.45 -8.17
C ASP A 263 2.06 5.53 -7.47
N THR A 264 2.42 4.27 -7.21
CA THR A 264 1.53 3.28 -6.58
C THR A 264 1.26 3.62 -5.12
N ASP A 265 -0.01 3.51 -4.74
CA ASP A 265 -0.43 3.50 -3.35
C ASP A 265 -0.43 2.08 -2.80
N VAL A 266 0.60 1.71 -2.04
CA VAL A 266 0.72 0.34 -1.50
C VAL A 266 -0.23 0.06 -0.33
N SER A 267 -0.83 1.10 0.26
CA SER A 267 -1.72 0.96 1.42
C SER A 267 -3.07 0.32 1.11
N ILE A 268 -3.46 0.26 -0.17
CA ILE A 268 -4.76 -0.24 -0.63
C ILE A 268 -4.65 -1.34 -1.71
N THR A 269 -3.48 -1.95 -1.83
CA THR A 269 -3.20 -2.94 -2.88
C THR A 269 -2.68 -4.25 -2.31
N GLU A 270 -2.41 -5.24 -3.16
CA GLU A 270 -1.77 -6.51 -2.80
C GLU A 270 -0.39 -6.35 -2.12
N GLY A 271 0.20 -5.15 -2.15
CA GLY A 271 1.40 -4.79 -1.40
C GLY A 271 1.26 -5.03 0.11
N ARG A 272 0.05 -4.89 0.66
CA ARG A 272 -0.26 -5.23 2.06
C ARG A 272 0.04 -6.69 2.37
N ARG A 273 -0.43 -7.59 1.51
CA ARG A 273 -0.25 -9.05 1.67
C ARG A 273 1.21 -9.46 1.53
N ALA A 274 1.96 -8.78 0.66
CA ALA A 274 3.40 -8.95 0.52
C ALA A 274 4.13 -8.63 1.84
N PHE A 275 3.81 -7.50 2.48
CA PHE A 275 4.38 -7.13 3.77
C PHE A 275 3.95 -8.07 4.90
N LEU A 276 2.66 -8.43 4.96
CA LEU A 276 2.16 -9.41 5.93
C LEU A 276 2.91 -10.73 5.84
N ARG A 277 3.22 -11.19 4.62
CA ARG A 277 4.00 -12.41 4.42
C ARG A 277 5.42 -12.29 4.99
N PHE A 278 6.08 -11.13 4.81
CA PHE A 278 7.39 -10.87 5.43
C PHE A 278 7.35 -10.96 6.96
N VAL A 279 6.25 -10.52 7.59
CA VAL A 279 6.04 -10.61 9.04
C VAL A 279 5.69 -12.04 9.48
N ILE A 280 4.82 -12.73 8.74
CA ILE A 280 4.19 -13.99 9.16
C ILE A 280 5.02 -15.24 8.85
N ASP A 281 5.74 -15.29 7.72
CA ASP A 281 6.48 -16.48 7.29
C ASP A 281 7.41 -17.04 8.41
N PRO A 282 8.21 -16.22 9.13
CA PRO A 282 9.05 -16.71 10.23
C PRO A 282 8.25 -17.25 11.41
N LEU A 283 7.09 -16.65 11.71
CA LEU A 283 6.24 -17.07 12.82
C LEU A 283 5.68 -18.48 12.55
N ILE A 284 5.26 -18.75 11.31
CA ILE A 284 4.84 -20.08 10.86
C ILE A 284 6.00 -21.07 10.97
N LEU A 285 7.19 -20.71 10.46
CA LEU A 285 8.35 -21.61 10.50
C LEU A 285 8.78 -21.97 11.94
N ALA A 286 8.75 -20.99 12.85
CA ALA A 286 9.09 -21.18 14.26
C ALA A 286 8.15 -22.16 14.99
N ASN A 287 6.89 -22.27 14.55
CA ASN A 287 5.86 -23.12 15.15
C ASN A 287 5.61 -24.41 14.34
N SER A 288 6.58 -24.82 13.51
CA SER A 288 6.40 -25.92 12.55
C SER A 288 6.13 -27.29 13.17
N LYS A 289 6.49 -27.51 14.44
CA LYS A 289 6.30 -28.79 15.15
C LYS A 289 4.86 -29.01 15.59
N GLU A 290 4.15 -27.93 15.87
CA GLU A 290 2.77 -27.90 16.34
C GLU A 290 1.77 -28.20 15.21
N MET A 291 2.22 -28.29 13.96
CA MET A 291 1.36 -28.32 12.76
C MET A 291 0.89 -29.71 12.33
N THR A 292 1.13 -30.77 13.10
CA THR A 292 0.83 -32.14 12.67
C THR A 292 -0.65 -32.35 12.38
N ALA A 293 -1.54 -31.95 13.31
CA ALA A 293 -2.99 -32.07 13.12
C ALA A 293 -3.50 -31.23 11.93
N VAL A 294 -2.95 -30.02 11.77
CA VAL A 294 -3.27 -29.14 10.63
C VAL A 294 -2.85 -29.77 9.30
N ARG A 295 -1.69 -30.43 9.26
CA ARG A 295 -1.16 -31.07 8.06
C ARG A 295 -2.04 -32.22 7.58
N ASP A 296 -2.47 -33.08 8.49
CA ASP A 296 -3.28 -34.25 8.14
C ASP A 296 -4.66 -33.84 7.62
N TRP A 297 -5.22 -32.75 8.15
CA TRP A 297 -6.48 -32.18 7.67
C TRP A 297 -6.33 -31.39 6.35
N ALA A 298 -5.31 -30.55 6.21
CA ALA A 298 -5.17 -29.63 5.07
C ALA A 298 -4.75 -30.33 3.77
N LYS A 299 -3.89 -31.35 3.84
CA LYS A 299 -3.38 -32.07 2.65
C LYS A 299 -4.46 -32.58 1.70
N PRO A 300 -5.47 -33.36 2.13
CA PRO A 300 -6.50 -33.87 1.22
C PRO A 300 -7.31 -32.74 0.56
N ILE A 301 -7.54 -31.64 1.28
CA ILE A 301 -8.26 -30.47 0.76
C ILE A 301 -7.43 -29.77 -0.34
N LEU A 302 -6.14 -29.54 -0.08
CA LEU A 302 -5.24 -28.93 -1.06
C LEU A 302 -5.13 -29.77 -2.33
N GLU A 303 -5.07 -31.10 -2.20
CA GLU A 303 -5.03 -32.00 -3.35
C GLU A 303 -6.32 -31.95 -4.17
N GLU A 304 -7.48 -31.85 -3.51
CA GLU A 304 -8.76 -31.67 -4.21
C GLU A 304 -8.82 -30.34 -4.97
N LEU A 305 -8.43 -29.23 -4.33
CA LEU A 305 -8.39 -27.90 -4.97
C LEU A 305 -7.40 -27.86 -6.16
N ARG A 306 -6.30 -28.61 -6.08
CA ARG A 306 -5.30 -28.71 -7.16
C ARG A 306 -5.82 -29.37 -8.42
N LYS A 307 -6.85 -30.22 -8.32
CA LYS A 307 -7.48 -30.84 -9.50
C LYS A 307 -8.12 -29.81 -10.43
N THR A 308 -8.63 -28.70 -9.87
CA THR A 308 -9.22 -27.60 -10.62
C THR A 308 -8.23 -26.46 -10.88
N ASN A 309 -7.25 -26.27 -9.98
CA ASN A 309 -6.21 -25.26 -10.13
C ASN A 309 -4.82 -25.81 -9.73
N SER A 310 -4.08 -26.30 -10.72
CA SER A 310 -2.74 -26.88 -10.52
C SER A 310 -1.67 -25.89 -10.00
N SER A 311 -1.96 -24.58 -9.99
CA SER A 311 -1.04 -23.57 -9.44
C SER A 311 -1.05 -23.51 -7.90
N ILE A 312 -2.05 -24.14 -7.26
CA ILE A 312 -2.12 -24.24 -5.80
C ILE A 312 -0.98 -25.12 -5.29
N SER A 313 -0.22 -24.63 -4.31
CA SER A 313 0.87 -25.39 -3.72
C SER A 313 0.33 -26.54 -2.84
N PRO A 314 0.94 -27.73 -2.86
CA PRO A 314 0.60 -28.80 -1.93
C PRO A 314 1.29 -28.62 -0.56
N ASP A 315 2.14 -27.60 -0.42
CA ASP A 315 2.87 -27.31 0.81
C ASP A 315 1.93 -26.71 1.86
N VAL A 316 1.74 -27.45 2.95
CA VAL A 316 0.91 -27.05 4.09
C VAL A 316 1.46 -25.81 4.80
N PHE A 317 2.78 -25.63 4.87
CA PHE A 317 3.36 -24.44 5.49
C PHE A 317 2.99 -23.19 4.70
N LEU A 318 3.08 -23.28 3.37
CA LEU A 318 2.67 -22.20 2.49
C LEU A 318 1.15 -21.95 2.55
N ALA A 319 0.34 -23.01 2.61
CA ALA A 319 -1.10 -22.88 2.79
C ALA A 319 -1.43 -22.15 4.10
N MET A 320 -0.74 -22.48 5.19
CA MET A 320 -0.94 -21.86 6.50
C MET A 320 -0.52 -20.40 6.54
N SER A 321 0.65 -20.07 6.00
CA SER A 321 1.09 -18.69 5.84
C SER A 321 0.08 -17.89 5.03
N ARG A 322 -0.33 -18.39 3.85
CA ARG A 322 -1.35 -17.74 3.01
C ARG A 322 -2.68 -17.56 3.73
N SER A 323 -3.10 -18.55 4.52
CA SER A 323 -4.32 -18.46 5.33
C SER A 323 -4.26 -17.40 6.41
N LEU A 324 -3.16 -17.32 7.16
CA LEU A 324 -3.02 -16.30 8.20
C LEU A 324 -2.88 -14.90 7.57
N VAL A 325 -2.11 -14.75 6.49
CA VAL A 325 -2.02 -13.49 5.72
C VAL A 325 -3.40 -13.05 5.23
N ALA A 326 -4.16 -13.95 4.60
CA ALA A 326 -5.50 -13.65 4.10
C ALA A 326 -6.47 -13.27 5.22
N ALA A 327 -6.42 -14.02 6.33
CA ALA A 327 -7.26 -13.76 7.49
C ALA A 327 -6.96 -12.38 8.10
N VAL A 328 -5.68 -12.04 8.32
CA VAL A 328 -5.26 -10.73 8.84
C VAL A 328 -5.71 -9.61 7.91
N ASP A 329 -5.44 -9.71 6.60
CA ASP A 329 -5.78 -8.66 5.64
C ASP A 329 -7.30 -8.39 5.60
N ILE A 330 -8.10 -9.46 5.53
CA ILE A 330 -9.56 -9.36 5.49
C ILE A 330 -10.12 -8.83 6.81
N ARG A 331 -9.65 -9.33 7.95
CA ARG A 331 -10.12 -8.91 9.29
C ARG A 331 -9.73 -7.48 9.60
N GLN A 332 -8.52 -7.06 9.25
CA GLN A 332 -8.09 -5.68 9.43
C GLN A 332 -8.93 -4.72 8.58
N ALA A 333 -9.22 -5.08 7.33
CA ALA A 333 -10.07 -4.27 6.45
C ALA A 333 -11.52 -4.20 6.98
N GLU A 334 -12.06 -5.34 7.44
CA GLU A 334 -13.39 -5.41 8.08
C GLU A 334 -13.44 -4.53 9.34
N PHE A 335 -12.47 -4.68 10.24
CA PHE A 335 -12.37 -3.91 11.47
C PHE A 335 -12.30 -2.41 11.20
N THR A 336 -11.48 -2.00 10.24
CA THR A 336 -11.36 -0.59 9.83
C THR A 336 -12.71 -0.03 9.35
N LYS A 337 -13.43 -0.76 8.50
CA LYS A 337 -14.77 -0.36 8.02
C LYS A 337 -15.77 -0.27 9.17
N ILE A 338 -15.77 -1.23 10.09
CA ILE A 338 -16.64 -1.25 11.26
C ILE A 338 -16.35 -0.07 12.19
N ARG A 339 -15.07 0.26 12.42
CA ARG A 339 -14.64 1.39 13.23
C ARG A 339 -15.12 2.71 12.62
N VAL A 340 -14.85 2.93 11.34
CA VAL A 340 -15.28 4.12 10.60
C VAL A 340 -16.81 4.28 10.65
N ALA A 341 -17.57 3.21 10.37
CA ALA A 341 -19.03 3.25 10.45
C ALA A 341 -19.51 3.55 11.88
N THR A 342 -18.91 2.95 12.90
CA THR A 342 -19.27 3.17 14.30
C THR A 342 -19.01 4.62 14.71
N ASP A 343 -17.88 5.20 14.32
CA ASP A 343 -17.52 6.57 14.67
C ASP A 343 -18.41 7.60 13.95
N GLN A 344 -18.75 7.35 12.68
CA GLN A 344 -19.74 8.18 11.96
C GLN A 344 -21.10 8.21 12.67
N ILE A 345 -21.53 7.07 13.19
CA ILE A 345 -22.80 6.96 13.92
C ILE A 345 -22.71 7.65 15.28
N ARG A 346 -21.60 7.47 16.01
CA ARG A 346 -21.35 8.19 17.28
C ARG A 346 -21.40 9.70 17.11
N GLN A 347 -20.90 10.23 16.00
CA GLN A 347 -20.96 11.67 15.71
C GLN A 347 -22.37 12.16 15.36
N LYS A 348 -23.18 11.34 14.68
CA LYS A 348 -24.56 11.68 14.30
C LYS A 348 -25.57 11.48 15.41
N LEU A 349 -25.33 10.56 16.35
CA LEU A 349 -26.30 10.19 17.38
C LEU A 349 -26.76 11.38 18.25
N PRO A 350 -25.89 12.33 18.67
CA PRO A 350 -26.29 13.50 19.44
C PRO A 350 -27.12 14.53 18.65
N THR A 351 -27.07 14.51 17.32
CA THR A 351 -27.79 15.49 16.48
C THR A 351 -29.25 15.10 16.23
N LEU A 352 -29.63 13.87 16.58
CA LEU A 352 -30.98 13.34 16.37
C LEU A 352 -31.90 13.66 17.56
N LYS A 353 -33.12 14.10 17.25
CA LYS A 353 -34.06 14.64 18.25
C LYS A 353 -35.03 13.58 18.79
N THR A 354 -35.34 12.56 18.00
CA THR A 354 -36.32 11.54 18.36
C THR A 354 -35.68 10.19 18.62
N ASP A 355 -36.28 9.39 19.51
CA ASP A 355 -35.82 8.03 19.78
C ASP A 355 -36.04 7.10 18.58
N ALA A 356 -37.02 7.39 17.74
CA ALA A 356 -37.26 6.68 16.48
C ALA A 356 -36.09 6.84 15.50
N GLU A 357 -35.59 8.07 15.32
CA GLU A 357 -34.41 8.33 14.46
C GLU A 357 -33.15 7.66 15.00
N LYS A 358 -32.93 7.70 16.33
CA LYS A 358 -31.77 7.04 16.97
C LYS A 358 -31.82 5.52 16.80
N THR A 359 -33.02 4.94 16.93
CA THR A 359 -33.24 3.49 16.74
C THR A 359 -33.02 3.09 15.29
N ALA A 360 -33.54 3.86 14.34
CA ALA A 360 -33.33 3.62 12.91
C ALA A 360 -31.83 3.68 12.55
N LEU A 361 -31.11 4.68 13.06
CA LEU A 361 -29.68 4.84 12.82
C LEU A 361 -28.85 3.67 13.39
N THR A 362 -29.19 3.19 14.59
CA THR A 362 -28.51 2.03 15.21
C THR A 362 -28.83 0.72 14.50
N THR A 363 -30.06 0.58 14.01
CA THR A 363 -30.49 -0.57 13.18
C THR A 363 -29.70 -0.60 11.88
N GLU A 364 -29.53 0.55 11.23
CA GLU A 364 -28.72 0.67 10.02
C GLU A 364 -27.24 0.32 10.27
N LEU A 365 -26.65 0.79 11.37
CA LEU A 365 -25.29 0.38 11.74
C LEU A 365 -25.17 -1.14 11.92
N THR A 366 -26.16 -1.76 12.57
CA THR A 366 -26.17 -3.23 12.76
C THR A 366 -26.24 -3.96 11.42
N LYS A 367 -27.07 -3.48 10.49
CA LYS A 367 -27.17 -3.99 9.13
C LYS A 367 -25.84 -3.83 8.36
N GLN A 368 -25.18 -2.68 8.48
CA GLN A 368 -23.88 -2.45 7.84
C GLN A 368 -22.79 -3.38 8.39
N LYS A 369 -22.72 -3.58 9.71
CA LYS A 369 -21.79 -4.54 10.31
C LYS A 369 -22.02 -5.96 9.81
N ALA A 370 -23.29 -6.38 9.70
CA ALA A 370 -23.63 -7.68 9.14
C ALA A 370 -23.21 -7.80 7.66
N ALA A 371 -23.41 -6.76 6.86
CA ALA A 371 -22.99 -6.74 5.45
C ALA A 371 -21.46 -6.81 5.29
N PHE A 372 -20.69 -6.16 6.17
CA PHE A 372 -19.23 -6.28 6.19
C PHE A 372 -18.77 -7.69 6.56
N ALA A 373 -19.42 -8.33 7.54
CA ALA A 373 -19.13 -9.70 7.93
C ALA A 373 -19.47 -10.71 6.82
N ASP A 374 -20.59 -10.51 6.11
CA ASP A 374 -20.96 -11.32 4.95
C ASP A 374 -19.91 -11.20 3.82
N GLU A 375 -19.48 -9.97 3.49
CA GLU A 375 -18.42 -9.73 2.49
C GLU A 375 -17.08 -10.34 2.93
N ALA A 376 -16.70 -10.23 4.20
CA ALA A 376 -15.50 -10.87 4.74
C ALA A 376 -15.57 -12.40 4.61
N ALA A 377 -16.72 -13.02 4.91
CA ALA A 377 -16.91 -14.46 4.73
C ALA A 377 -16.76 -14.88 3.26
N GLN A 378 -17.24 -14.07 2.31
CA GLN A 378 -17.04 -14.35 0.88
C GLN A 378 -15.58 -14.21 0.45
N GLN A 379 -14.87 -13.17 0.91
CA GLN A 379 -13.44 -13.01 0.63
C GLN A 379 -12.60 -14.15 1.20
N LEU A 380 -12.90 -14.60 2.44
CA LEU A 380 -12.22 -15.74 3.06
C LEU A 380 -12.42 -17.02 2.26
N PHE A 381 -13.60 -17.22 1.67
CA PHE A 381 -13.89 -18.35 0.78
C PHE A 381 -13.13 -18.26 -0.54
N GLU A 382 -13.04 -17.08 -1.15
CA GLU A 382 -12.25 -16.88 -2.37
C GLU A 382 -10.77 -17.22 -2.14
N GLU A 383 -10.22 -16.82 -0.99
CA GLU A 383 -8.85 -17.16 -0.59
C GLU A 383 -8.71 -18.66 -0.26
N TYR A 384 -9.71 -19.27 0.39
CA TYR A 384 -9.76 -20.72 0.62
C TYR A 384 -9.66 -21.48 -0.70
N GLN A 385 -10.42 -21.08 -1.73
CA GLN A 385 -10.38 -21.70 -3.05
C GLN A 385 -9.03 -21.53 -3.76
N LYS A 386 -8.25 -20.51 -3.40
CA LYS A 386 -6.86 -20.29 -3.88
C LYS A 386 -5.81 -21.03 -3.05
N GLY A 387 -6.22 -21.90 -2.12
CA GLY A 387 -5.35 -22.74 -1.31
C GLY A 387 -5.05 -22.19 0.09
N ALA A 388 -5.66 -21.08 0.49
CA ALA A 388 -5.59 -20.57 1.86
C ALA A 388 -6.60 -21.30 2.76
N VAL A 389 -6.50 -22.62 2.87
CA VAL A 389 -7.54 -23.51 3.44
C VAL A 389 -7.89 -23.30 4.91
N LEU A 390 -7.05 -22.60 5.68
CA LEU A 390 -7.28 -22.22 7.09
C LEU A 390 -7.72 -20.75 7.26
N SER A 391 -8.10 -20.06 6.17
CA SER A 391 -8.43 -18.62 6.20
C SER A 391 -9.53 -18.32 7.23
N PHE A 392 -10.60 -19.11 7.24
CA PHE A 392 -11.70 -18.98 8.20
C PHE A 392 -11.26 -19.26 9.64
N TYR A 393 -10.45 -20.31 9.85
CA TYR A 393 -9.94 -20.66 11.17
C TYR A 393 -9.17 -19.51 11.79
N PHE A 394 -8.18 -18.97 11.07
CA PHE A 394 -7.40 -17.83 11.57
C PHE A 394 -8.24 -16.57 11.70
N ALA A 395 -9.20 -16.31 10.80
CA ALA A 395 -10.10 -15.17 10.94
C ALA A 395 -10.95 -15.25 12.21
N GLU A 396 -11.32 -16.46 12.67
CA GLU A 396 -11.97 -16.65 13.96
C GLU A 396 -11.00 -16.43 15.13
N GLN A 397 -9.78 -16.96 15.07
CA GLN A 397 -8.76 -16.78 16.11
C GLN A 397 -8.35 -15.31 16.30
N LEU A 398 -8.43 -14.51 15.23
CA LEU A 398 -8.09 -13.09 15.27
C LEU A 398 -9.19 -12.21 15.88
N LYS A 399 -10.40 -12.74 16.16
CA LYS A 399 -11.48 -11.95 16.75
C LYS A 399 -11.08 -11.44 18.13
N GLY A 400 -11.16 -10.12 18.32
CA GLY A 400 -10.88 -9.47 19.60
C GLY A 400 -9.38 -9.18 19.80
N VAL A 401 -8.50 -9.62 18.90
CA VAL A 401 -7.10 -9.17 18.88
C VAL A 401 -7.05 -7.65 18.67
N GLU A 402 -8.00 -7.12 17.90
CA GLU A 402 -8.09 -5.71 17.54
C GLU A 402 -8.30 -4.76 18.73
N ASP A 403 -8.98 -5.24 19.78
CA ASP A 403 -9.34 -4.44 20.95
C ASP A 403 -8.44 -4.72 22.16
N SER A 404 -7.64 -5.80 22.12
CA SER A 404 -6.93 -6.32 23.29
C SER A 404 -5.44 -5.97 23.34
N GLY A 405 -4.85 -5.54 22.22
CA GLY A 405 -3.41 -5.23 22.18
C GLY A 405 -2.50 -6.46 22.16
N PHE A 406 -3.05 -7.66 21.92
CA PHE A 406 -2.27 -8.90 21.97
C PHE A 406 -1.33 -9.04 20.77
N ASP A 407 -0.06 -9.29 21.05
CA ASP A 407 0.96 -9.60 20.04
C ASP A 407 0.70 -10.97 19.41
N ILE A 408 0.42 -10.98 18.10
CA ILE A 408 0.14 -12.21 17.34
C ILE A 408 1.33 -13.19 17.35
N ALA A 409 2.58 -12.71 17.39
CA ALA A 409 3.74 -13.59 17.42
C ALA A 409 3.76 -14.45 18.70
N SER A 410 3.33 -13.87 19.82
CA SER A 410 3.24 -14.55 21.11
C SER A 410 2.08 -15.55 21.17
N SER A 411 0.99 -15.30 20.44
CA SER A 411 -0.24 -16.12 20.49
C SER A 411 -0.30 -17.23 19.43
N LEU A 412 0.51 -17.15 18.36
CA LEU A 412 0.40 -18.08 17.23
C LEU A 412 0.56 -19.54 17.62
N ARG A 413 1.43 -19.86 18.59
CA ARG A 413 1.62 -21.23 19.07
C ARG A 413 0.33 -21.82 19.65
N GLU A 414 -0.35 -21.05 20.48
CA GLU A 414 -1.61 -21.44 21.10
C GLU A 414 -2.74 -21.52 20.07
N MET A 415 -2.77 -20.59 19.11
CA MET A 415 -3.69 -20.68 17.96
C MET A 415 -3.49 -22.00 17.23
N VAL A 416 -2.27 -22.34 16.79
CA VAL A 416 -2.03 -23.61 16.07
C VAL A 416 -2.39 -24.83 16.93
N ALA A 417 -2.09 -24.80 18.23
CA ALA A 417 -2.41 -25.89 19.15
C ALA A 417 -3.93 -26.05 19.40
N ALA A 418 -4.70 -24.97 19.31
CA ALA A 418 -6.16 -24.96 19.48
C ALA A 418 -6.93 -25.35 18.20
N PHE A 419 -6.24 -25.81 17.15
CA PHE A 419 -6.88 -26.23 15.91
C PHE A 419 -7.75 -27.48 16.12
N ASP A 420 -9.02 -27.38 15.76
CA ASP A 420 -10.00 -28.48 15.80
C ASP A 420 -10.44 -28.85 14.37
N PRO A 421 -9.97 -29.99 13.81
CA PRO A 421 -10.35 -30.44 12.48
C PRO A 421 -11.86 -30.67 12.32
N ALA A 422 -12.55 -31.10 13.38
CA ALA A 422 -13.97 -31.42 13.32
C ALA A 422 -14.81 -30.16 13.17
N LYS A 423 -14.41 -29.07 13.85
CA LYS A 423 -15.03 -27.76 13.69
C LYS A 423 -14.81 -27.20 12.29
N GLU A 424 -13.62 -27.34 11.73
CA GLU A 424 -13.31 -26.78 10.40
C GLU A 424 -13.93 -27.56 9.24
N ALA A 425 -14.28 -28.83 9.42
CA ALA A 425 -14.92 -29.64 8.37
C ALA A 425 -16.26 -29.05 7.88
N ASN A 426 -17.01 -28.36 8.74
CA ASN A 426 -18.32 -27.78 8.42
C ASN A 426 -18.25 -26.28 8.07
N ARG A 427 -17.07 -25.66 8.12
CA ARG A 427 -16.93 -24.20 8.01
C ARG A 427 -17.47 -23.62 6.71
N ILE A 428 -17.30 -24.35 5.61
CA ILE A 428 -17.74 -23.93 4.27
C ILE A 428 -19.27 -23.98 4.14
N SER A 429 -19.92 -24.99 4.73
CA SER A 429 -21.37 -25.08 4.78
C SER A 429 -21.97 -24.04 5.72
N ASP A 430 -21.37 -23.84 6.89
CA ASP A 430 -21.87 -22.91 7.91
C ASP A 430 -21.88 -21.45 7.44
N THR A 431 -20.97 -21.11 6.52
CA THR A 431 -20.85 -19.75 5.95
C THR A 431 -21.61 -19.57 4.64
N ALA A 432 -22.28 -20.60 4.11
CA ALA A 432 -22.88 -20.57 2.78
C ALA A 432 -23.92 -19.45 2.61
N GLU A 433 -24.79 -19.23 3.60
CA GLU A 433 -25.81 -18.18 3.53
C GLU A 433 -25.23 -16.76 3.59
N ALA A 434 -24.20 -16.54 4.41
CA ALA A 434 -23.48 -15.26 4.46
C ALA A 434 -22.83 -14.92 3.11
N ARG A 435 -22.18 -15.92 2.50
CA ARG A 435 -21.55 -15.81 1.19
C ARG A 435 -22.57 -15.53 0.08
N LYS A 436 -23.73 -16.19 0.12
CA LYS A 436 -24.83 -15.95 -0.82
C LYS A 436 -25.34 -14.51 -0.73
N ARG A 437 -25.51 -13.96 0.49
CA ARG A 437 -25.89 -12.55 0.68
C ARG A 437 -24.83 -11.58 0.16
N ALA A 438 -23.54 -11.87 0.41
CA ALA A 438 -22.44 -11.05 -0.11
C ALA A 438 -22.41 -11.03 -1.65
N LEU A 439 -22.58 -12.17 -2.31
CA LEU A 439 -22.64 -12.25 -3.77
C LEU A 439 -23.83 -11.48 -4.34
N ALA A 440 -25.03 -11.61 -3.72
CA ALA A 440 -26.19 -10.80 -4.11
C ALA A 440 -25.90 -9.30 -3.99
N ALA A 441 -25.28 -8.86 -2.88
CA ALA A 441 -24.90 -7.47 -2.68
C ALA A 441 -23.82 -6.98 -3.67
N ARG A 442 -22.94 -7.86 -4.18
CA ARG A 442 -21.98 -7.52 -5.25
C ARG A 442 -22.70 -7.34 -6.59
N GLU A 443 -23.67 -8.17 -6.91
CA GLU A 443 -24.46 -8.05 -8.15
C GLU A 443 -25.39 -6.82 -8.13
N GLU A 444 -25.98 -6.49 -6.97
CA GLU A 444 -26.71 -5.23 -6.78
C GLU A 444 -25.81 -4.01 -7.03
N ARG A 445 -24.58 -4.02 -6.50
CA ARG A 445 -23.58 -2.97 -6.76
C ARG A 445 -23.21 -2.84 -8.23
N LYS A 446 -23.08 -3.95 -8.96
CA LYS A 446 -22.77 -3.95 -10.40
C LYS A 446 -23.93 -3.44 -11.25
N SER A 447 -25.16 -3.78 -10.88
CA SER A 447 -26.37 -3.36 -11.60
C SER A 447 -26.75 -1.90 -11.34
N HIS A 448 -26.26 -1.31 -10.24
CA HIS A 448 -26.51 0.10 -9.91
C HIS A 448 -25.22 0.84 -9.49
N PRO A 449 -24.23 0.99 -10.41
CA PRO A 449 -22.93 1.57 -10.09
C PRO A 449 -23.00 3.03 -9.62
N ASP A 450 -24.02 3.78 -10.05
CA ASP A 450 -24.25 5.17 -9.65
C ASP A 450 -24.90 5.33 -8.26
N THR A 451 -25.50 4.28 -7.71
CA THR A 451 -26.11 4.35 -6.37
C THR A 451 -25.16 3.97 -5.25
N MET A 452 -24.03 3.32 -5.56
CA MET A 452 -23.12 2.78 -4.55
C MET A 452 -21.65 2.74 -5.02
N ALA A 453 -21.09 3.89 -5.41
CA ALA A 453 -19.66 4.10 -5.20
C ALA A 453 -19.38 3.84 -3.71
N VAL A 454 -18.35 3.02 -3.41
CA VAL A 454 -17.75 2.70 -2.08
C VAL A 454 -18.47 3.42 -0.97
N VAL A 455 -19.13 2.76 0.01
CA VAL A 455 -19.83 3.40 1.17
C VAL A 455 -19.13 4.68 1.61
N GLU A 456 -19.48 5.76 0.92
CA GLU A 456 -18.88 7.06 0.99
C GLU A 456 -20.01 7.81 1.64
N SER A 457 -19.70 8.41 2.79
CA SER A 457 -20.64 9.27 3.50
C SER A 457 -21.48 10.05 2.48
N PRO A 458 -22.82 10.11 2.58
CA PRO A 458 -23.67 10.85 1.64
C PRO A 458 -23.14 12.27 1.33
N LEU A 459 -22.44 12.84 2.29
CA LEU A 459 -21.66 14.06 2.18
C LEU A 459 -20.48 13.98 1.19
N THR A 460 -19.66 12.94 1.22
CA THR A 460 -18.56 12.72 0.26
C THR A 460 -19.09 12.63 -1.17
N GLY A 461 -20.17 11.87 -1.41
CA GLY A 461 -20.80 11.80 -2.74
C GLY A 461 -21.31 13.17 -3.21
N LYS A 462 -21.94 13.96 -2.33
CA LYS A 462 -22.35 15.35 -2.63
C LYS A 462 -21.15 16.25 -2.91
N LEU A 463 -20.06 16.14 -2.14
CA LEU A 463 -18.84 16.92 -2.37
C LEU A 463 -18.14 16.58 -3.69
N ILE A 464 -18.14 15.31 -4.11
CA ILE A 464 -17.63 14.90 -5.43
C ILE A 464 -18.48 15.49 -6.55
N ALA A 465 -19.81 15.45 -6.42
CA ALA A 465 -20.71 16.07 -7.40
C ALA A 465 -20.46 17.58 -7.51
N ILE A 466 -20.28 18.27 -6.37
CA ILE A 466 -19.92 19.69 -6.34
C ILE A 466 -18.53 19.92 -6.95
N GLN A 467 -17.56 19.05 -6.70
CA GLN A 467 -16.22 19.17 -7.29
C GLN A 467 -16.28 19.14 -8.83
N LYS A 468 -17.15 18.32 -9.43
CA LYS A 468 -17.38 18.35 -10.89
C LYS A 468 -17.93 19.69 -11.37
N VAL A 469 -18.78 20.35 -10.58
CA VAL A 469 -19.30 21.71 -10.87
C VAL A 469 -18.19 22.76 -10.79
N ILE A 470 -17.30 22.64 -9.79
CA ILE A 470 -16.11 23.50 -9.65
C ILE A 470 -15.18 23.33 -10.85
N ASP A 471 -14.92 22.09 -11.27
CA ASP A 471 -14.05 21.76 -12.40
C ASP A 471 -14.63 22.30 -13.73
N ALA A 472 -15.96 22.29 -13.86
CA ALA A 472 -16.69 22.91 -14.96
C ALA A 472 -16.74 24.46 -14.89
N ARG A 473 -16.06 25.09 -13.92
CA ARG A 473 -15.97 26.54 -13.69
C ARG A 473 -17.30 27.24 -13.34
N ASP A 474 -18.35 26.50 -13.00
CA ASP A 474 -19.60 27.07 -12.49
C ASP A 474 -19.51 27.34 -10.98
N LEU A 475 -18.68 28.32 -10.62
CA LEU A 475 -18.38 28.67 -9.22
C LEU A 475 -19.60 29.21 -8.47
N THR A 476 -20.53 29.86 -9.17
CA THR A 476 -21.77 30.39 -8.58
C THR A 476 -22.65 29.24 -8.09
N ARG A 477 -22.88 28.24 -8.94
CA ARG A 477 -23.65 27.05 -8.55
C ARG A 477 -22.93 26.25 -7.47
N ALA A 478 -21.62 26.03 -7.61
CA ALA A 478 -20.85 25.32 -6.60
C ALA A 478 -20.94 25.99 -5.22
N ASN A 479 -20.89 27.33 -5.14
CA ASN A 479 -21.05 28.04 -3.87
C ASN A 479 -22.46 27.89 -3.28
N ALA A 480 -23.50 27.93 -4.13
CA ALA A 480 -24.88 27.72 -3.70
C ALA A 480 -25.08 26.30 -3.13
N ASP A 481 -24.59 25.28 -3.84
CA ASP A 481 -24.68 23.88 -3.44
C ASP A 481 -23.90 23.63 -2.13
N LEU A 482 -22.70 24.22 -1.98
CA LEU A 482 -21.93 24.14 -0.73
C LEU A 482 -22.62 24.83 0.44
N LYS A 483 -23.23 26.00 0.24
CA LYS A 483 -24.00 26.70 1.29
C LYS A 483 -25.24 25.92 1.70
N GLN A 484 -25.89 25.25 0.75
CA GLN A 484 -27.00 24.36 1.08
C GLN A 484 -26.52 23.12 1.85
N LEU A 485 -25.42 22.53 1.43
CA LEU A 485 -24.80 21.39 2.10
C LEU A 485 -24.34 21.75 3.52
N LEU A 486 -23.86 22.98 3.73
CA LEU A 486 -23.46 23.46 5.05
C LEU A 486 -24.64 23.57 6.03
N LYS A 487 -25.85 23.87 5.55
CA LYS A 487 -27.05 23.84 6.40
C LYS A 487 -27.37 22.43 6.90
N GLU A 488 -27.08 21.42 6.09
CA GLU A 488 -27.28 20.00 6.44
C GLU A 488 -26.17 19.47 7.36
N TYR A 489 -24.94 19.96 7.20
CA TYR A 489 -23.76 19.50 7.94
C TYR A 489 -22.95 20.69 8.49
N PRO A 490 -23.46 21.42 9.51
CA PRO A 490 -22.88 22.69 9.97
C PRO A 490 -21.52 22.58 10.64
N SER A 491 -21.09 21.37 11.03
CA SER A 491 -19.82 21.12 11.72
C SER A 491 -18.81 20.36 10.85
N GLU A 492 -19.04 20.24 9.55
CA GLU A 492 -18.15 19.49 8.65
C GLU A 492 -17.03 20.40 8.08
N PRO A 493 -15.75 20.16 8.44
CA PRO A 493 -14.64 21.00 7.99
C PRO A 493 -14.41 20.94 6.47
N ARG A 494 -14.71 19.82 5.80
CA ARG A 494 -14.52 19.68 4.34
C ARG A 494 -15.41 20.63 3.53
N ILE A 495 -16.60 20.95 4.03
CA ILE A 495 -17.51 21.89 3.35
C ILE A 495 -16.93 23.31 3.41
N TYR A 496 -16.52 23.73 4.60
CA TYR A 496 -15.89 25.03 4.82
C TYR A 496 -14.64 25.21 3.95
N TYR A 497 -13.80 24.18 3.85
CA TYR A 497 -12.62 24.21 2.99
C TYR A 497 -12.98 24.43 1.52
N ASN A 498 -14.00 23.74 1.01
CA ASN A 498 -14.44 23.90 -0.38
C ASN A 498 -15.12 25.25 -0.64
N ILE A 499 -15.84 25.83 0.33
CA ILE A 499 -16.35 27.21 0.24
C ILE A 499 -15.17 28.18 0.09
N GLY A 500 -14.12 27.98 0.91
CA GLY A 500 -12.90 28.77 0.85
C GLY A 500 -12.22 28.71 -0.52
N ARG A 501 -12.12 27.50 -1.10
CA ARG A 501 -11.56 27.29 -2.44
C ARG A 501 -12.37 27.98 -3.52
N VAL A 502 -13.69 27.82 -3.50
CA VAL A 502 -14.58 28.43 -4.49
C VAL A 502 -14.50 29.95 -4.42
N ALA A 503 -14.53 30.54 -3.21
CA ALA A 503 -14.39 31.97 -3.02
C ALA A 503 -13.04 32.51 -3.54
N GLY A 504 -11.94 31.80 -3.24
CA GLY A 504 -10.62 32.14 -3.78
C GLY A 504 -10.55 32.04 -5.30
N LEU A 505 -11.11 30.98 -5.90
CA LEU A 505 -11.18 30.82 -7.36
C LEU A 505 -12.05 31.91 -8.01
N SER A 506 -13.14 32.33 -7.36
CA SER A 506 -13.99 33.43 -7.84
C SER A 506 -13.32 34.79 -7.78
N ALA A 507 -12.25 34.96 -7.00
CA ALA A 507 -11.46 36.19 -6.98
C ALA A 507 -10.49 36.29 -8.17
N VAL A 508 -10.14 35.16 -8.81
CA VAL A 508 -9.19 35.13 -9.93
C VAL A 508 -9.83 35.78 -11.17
N GLY A 509 -9.16 36.80 -11.72
CA GLY A 509 -9.59 37.49 -12.94
C GLY A 509 -10.63 38.59 -12.72
N VAL A 510 -11.03 38.85 -11.47
CA VAL A 510 -11.86 40.01 -11.11
C VAL A 510 -10.99 41.27 -11.11
N GLN A 511 -11.43 42.32 -11.81
CA GLN A 511 -10.69 43.58 -11.91
C GLN A 511 -11.04 44.57 -10.80
N ASP A 512 -12.23 44.44 -10.21
CA ASP A 512 -12.70 45.32 -9.14
C ASP A 512 -12.05 44.93 -7.79
N PRO A 513 -11.21 45.80 -7.20
CA PRO A 513 -10.51 45.52 -5.95
C PRO A 513 -11.45 45.28 -4.77
N GLU A 514 -12.63 45.92 -4.72
CA GLU A 514 -13.58 45.73 -3.62
C GLU A 514 -14.21 44.34 -3.68
N VAL A 515 -14.53 43.88 -4.89
CA VAL A 515 -15.07 42.53 -5.12
C VAL A 515 -14.02 41.46 -4.81
N VAL A 516 -12.75 41.68 -5.20
CA VAL A 516 -11.63 40.78 -4.83
C VAL A 516 -11.50 40.71 -3.31
N ALA A 517 -11.50 41.85 -2.62
CA ALA A 517 -11.39 41.90 -1.16
C ALA A 517 -12.55 41.15 -0.47
N GLN A 518 -13.78 41.32 -0.96
CA GLN A 518 -14.95 40.61 -0.44
C GLN A 518 -14.84 39.09 -0.61
N LYS A 519 -14.33 38.61 -1.76
CA LYS A 519 -14.15 37.19 -2.03
C LYS A 519 -13.03 36.57 -1.21
N LEU A 520 -11.93 37.28 -1.03
CA LEU A 520 -10.85 36.82 -0.15
C LEU A 520 -11.27 36.82 1.32
N LEU A 521 -12.13 37.76 1.74
CA LEU A 521 -12.73 37.72 3.08
C LEU A 521 -13.67 36.51 3.25
N GLU A 522 -14.52 36.21 2.27
CA GLU A 522 -15.36 35.00 2.27
C GLU A 522 -14.48 33.73 2.38
N ALA A 523 -13.39 33.68 1.62
CA ALA A 523 -12.44 32.57 1.68
C ALA A 523 -11.77 32.43 3.06
N LYS A 524 -11.31 33.55 3.62
CA LYS A 524 -10.67 33.62 4.94
C LYS A 524 -11.58 33.15 6.06
N VAL A 525 -12.83 33.61 6.07
CA VAL A 525 -13.83 33.18 7.06
C VAL A 525 -14.09 31.68 6.94
N ALA A 526 -14.23 31.17 5.71
CA ALA A 526 -14.48 29.76 5.47
C ALA A 526 -13.31 28.89 5.94
N TYR A 527 -12.06 29.21 5.57
CA TYR A 527 -10.88 28.47 6.04
C TYR A 527 -10.68 28.56 7.56
N THR A 528 -10.99 29.71 8.18
CA THR A 528 -10.95 29.83 9.65
C THR A 528 -11.96 28.88 10.30
N ASN A 529 -13.15 28.72 9.70
CA ASN A 529 -14.15 27.78 10.21
C ASN A 529 -13.74 26.31 10.05
N VAL A 530 -12.89 25.96 9.09
CA VAL A 530 -12.26 24.62 9.05
C VAL A 530 -11.49 24.37 10.36
N LEU A 531 -10.69 25.34 10.81
CA LEU A 531 -9.92 25.22 12.03
C LEU A 531 -10.81 25.23 13.28
N ASN A 532 -11.87 26.04 13.29
CA ASN A 532 -12.81 26.12 14.43
C ASN A 532 -13.66 24.85 14.60
N THR A 533 -13.92 24.14 13.50
CA THR A 533 -14.71 22.90 13.50
C THR A 533 -13.84 21.64 13.46
N ALA A 534 -12.52 21.81 13.38
CA ALA A 534 -11.58 20.70 13.42
C ALA A 534 -11.65 19.98 14.77
N THR A 535 -11.61 18.65 14.72
CA THR A 535 -11.55 17.76 15.88
C THR A 535 -10.27 16.93 15.80
N GLY A 536 -9.96 16.16 16.85
CA GLY A 536 -8.79 15.28 16.85
C GLY A 536 -8.77 14.23 15.73
N GLY A 537 -9.91 13.95 15.09
CA GLY A 537 -10.03 13.04 13.94
C GLY A 537 -10.11 13.75 12.58
N THR A 538 -9.95 15.07 12.52
CA THR A 538 -9.96 15.81 11.25
C THR A 538 -8.71 15.50 10.44
N ASP A 539 -8.90 15.23 9.15
CA ASP A 539 -7.82 14.92 8.21
C ASP A 539 -6.72 15.98 8.25
N ARG A 540 -5.50 15.54 8.55
CA ARG A 540 -4.34 16.42 8.68
C ARG A 540 -3.99 17.07 7.34
N SER A 541 -4.24 16.40 6.22
CA SER A 541 -3.96 16.94 4.88
C SER A 541 -4.84 18.16 4.61
N LEU A 542 -6.12 18.10 5.00
CA LEU A 542 -7.08 19.20 4.96
C LEU A 542 -6.64 20.39 5.83
N LEU A 543 -6.10 20.12 7.03
CA LEU A 543 -5.56 21.17 7.91
C LEU A 543 -4.31 21.82 7.30
N SER A 544 -3.40 21.03 6.75
CA SER A 544 -2.19 21.53 6.07
C SER A 544 -2.55 22.44 4.89
N LEU A 545 -3.47 22.00 4.04
CA LEU A 545 -4.00 22.80 2.93
C LEU A 545 -4.67 24.10 3.39
N THR A 546 -5.41 24.04 4.49
CA THR A 546 -6.11 25.19 5.09
C THR A 546 -5.13 26.22 5.63
N TYR A 547 -4.10 25.79 6.37
CA TYR A 547 -3.06 26.67 6.88
C TYR A 547 -2.31 27.38 5.74
N VAL A 548 -1.96 26.67 4.67
CA VAL A 548 -1.32 27.27 3.47
C VAL A 548 -2.26 28.24 2.76
N ALA A 549 -3.54 27.90 2.61
CA ALA A 549 -4.51 28.77 1.97
C ALA A 549 -4.72 30.07 2.77
N LEU A 550 -4.84 29.99 4.10
CA LEU A 550 -4.88 31.16 4.97
C LEU A 550 -3.59 31.99 4.86
N ALA A 551 -2.43 31.34 4.89
CA ALA A 551 -1.14 32.02 4.78
C ALA A 551 -1.04 32.84 3.48
N ARG A 552 -1.50 32.30 2.35
CA ARG A 552 -1.56 33.02 1.07
C ARG A 552 -2.47 34.24 1.10
N ILE A 553 -3.62 34.15 1.77
CA ILE A 553 -4.52 35.30 1.92
C ILE A 553 -3.84 36.38 2.78
N TYR A 554 -3.20 36.02 3.88
CA TYR A 554 -2.47 36.98 4.71
C TYR A 554 -1.23 37.55 4.01
N GLU A 555 -0.59 36.78 3.13
CA GLU A 555 0.48 37.26 2.26
C GLU A 555 -0.05 38.30 1.25
N PHE A 556 -1.22 38.06 0.64
CA PHE A 556 -1.90 39.02 -0.21
C PHE A 556 -2.27 40.31 0.54
N ASP A 557 -2.69 40.20 1.80
CA ASP A 557 -3.00 41.33 2.70
C ASP A 557 -1.74 42.05 3.23
N ASN A 558 -0.53 41.73 2.73
CA ASN A 558 0.76 42.24 3.21
C ASN A 558 1.04 41.99 4.71
N ASN A 559 0.44 40.95 5.30
CA ASN A 559 0.69 40.53 6.68
C ASN A 559 1.64 39.32 6.72
N SER A 560 2.88 39.55 6.27
CA SER A 560 3.92 38.52 6.13
C SER A 560 4.25 37.82 7.45
N ALA A 561 4.21 38.53 8.57
CA ALA A 561 4.52 37.96 9.89
C ALA A 561 3.49 36.90 10.31
N TYR A 562 2.20 37.14 10.06
CA TYR A 562 1.16 36.16 10.38
C TYR A 562 1.10 35.03 9.33
N ALA A 563 1.35 35.34 8.06
CA ALA A 563 1.48 34.33 7.00
C ALA A 563 2.60 33.31 7.32
N ILE A 564 3.77 33.77 7.80
CA ILE A 564 4.86 32.89 8.23
C ILE A 564 4.43 31.94 9.35
N LYS A 565 3.68 32.44 10.36
CA LYS A 565 3.17 31.59 11.45
C LYS A 565 2.25 30.49 10.93
N LEU A 566 1.38 30.81 9.97
CA LEU A 566 0.47 29.84 9.37
C LEU A 566 1.23 28.82 8.49
N TYR A 567 2.23 29.25 7.74
CA TYR A 567 3.11 28.32 7.03
C TYR A 567 3.85 27.40 8.03
N ASP A 568 4.27 27.90 9.18
CA ASP A 568 4.86 27.08 10.24
C ASP A 568 3.89 26.04 10.82
N GLU A 569 2.62 26.39 11.03
CA GLU A 569 1.60 25.41 11.43
C GLU A 569 1.39 24.33 10.36
N ALA A 570 1.40 24.70 9.07
CA ALA A 570 1.35 23.72 7.98
C ALA A 570 2.59 22.80 7.96
N ILE A 571 3.78 23.34 8.22
CA ILE A 571 5.06 22.59 8.26
C ILE A 571 5.08 21.63 9.45
N LYS A 572 4.55 22.02 10.62
CA LYS A 572 4.43 21.14 11.80
C LYS A 572 3.59 19.89 11.53
N LEU A 573 2.70 19.93 10.54
CA LEU A 573 1.89 18.78 10.16
C LEU A 573 2.67 17.74 9.34
N ASP A 574 3.94 18.00 8.98
CA ASP A 574 4.84 17.13 8.21
C ASP A 574 4.43 16.94 6.74
N ASP A 575 5.25 16.27 5.92
CA ASP A 575 4.99 15.97 4.50
C ASP A 575 3.97 14.84 4.33
N ILE A 576 2.72 15.15 4.69
CA ILE A 576 1.58 14.23 4.60
C ILE A 576 0.97 14.21 3.20
N SER A 577 0.55 13.01 2.76
CA SER A 577 -0.08 12.81 1.45
C SER A 577 -1.31 13.71 1.29
N GLY A 578 -1.38 14.44 0.17
CA GLY A 578 -2.46 15.40 -0.10
C GLY A 578 -2.35 16.72 0.67
N GLY A 579 -1.35 16.89 1.53
CA GLY A 579 -1.06 18.15 2.24
C GLY A 579 -0.28 19.15 1.39
N ALA A 580 0.01 20.31 1.98
CA ALA A 580 0.67 21.43 1.30
C ALA A 580 2.06 21.76 1.87
N PHE A 581 2.78 20.76 2.39
CA PHE A 581 4.05 20.93 3.09
C PHE A 581 5.12 21.66 2.26
N ARG A 582 5.33 21.22 1.01
CA ARG A 582 6.31 21.85 0.10
C ARG A 582 5.92 23.30 -0.24
N GLU A 583 4.63 23.55 -0.42
CA GLU A 583 4.11 24.90 -0.66
C GLU A 583 4.30 25.81 0.56
N ALA A 584 4.15 25.27 1.77
CA ALA A 584 4.38 25.99 3.01
C ALA A 584 5.87 26.37 3.19
N ILE A 585 6.79 25.45 2.90
CA ILE A 585 8.24 25.75 2.90
C ILE A 585 8.56 26.83 1.88
N ALA A 586 8.09 26.70 0.65
CA ALA A 586 8.35 27.67 -0.41
C ALA A 586 7.76 29.05 -0.07
N GLY A 587 6.54 29.10 0.48
CA GLY A 587 5.89 30.33 0.95
C GLY A 587 6.67 31.00 2.08
N LYS A 588 7.05 30.24 3.11
CA LYS A 588 7.88 30.75 4.22
C LYS A 588 9.24 31.28 3.73
N GLN A 589 9.94 30.52 2.89
CA GLN A 589 11.24 30.95 2.35
C GLN A 589 11.12 32.22 1.52
N ARG A 590 10.05 32.37 0.73
CA ARG A 590 9.78 33.58 -0.05
C ARG A 590 9.64 34.81 0.84
N LEU A 591 8.94 34.70 1.97
CA LEU A 591 8.71 35.81 2.89
C LEU A 591 9.88 36.12 3.83
N LEU A 592 10.84 35.19 3.98
CA LEU A 592 12.06 35.38 4.77
C LEU A 592 13.23 35.99 3.99
N LYS A 593 13.15 36.02 2.66
CA LYS A 593 14.13 36.76 1.85
C LYS A 593 13.88 38.27 2.01
N PRO A 594 14.92 39.09 2.22
CA PRO A 594 14.75 40.53 2.18
C PRO A 594 14.21 40.92 0.81
N GLN A 595 13.09 41.66 0.80
CA GLN A 595 12.49 42.23 -0.41
C GLN A 595 13.35 43.33 -0.99
#